data_AF-A0AAN4PN83-F1
#
_entry.id   AF-A0AAN4PN83-F1
#
_cell.length_a   1.000
_cell.length_b   1.000
_cell.length_c   1.000
_cell.angle_alpha   90.00
_cell.angle_beta   90.00
_cell.angle_gamma   90.00
#
_symmetry.space_group_name_H-M   'P 1'
#
loop_
_entity.id
_entity.type
_entity.pdbx_description
1 polymer ?
#
loop_
_entity_poly.entity_id
_entity_poly.type
_entity_poly.pdbx_seq_one_letter_code
_entity_poly.pdbx_strand_id
1 'polypeptide(L)'
;MQLINAIYAVTVLATIAAAVPGPIVARGEKFAVFNGEKSVMVSTEPSAETGNVLVALAEGDVDCKGSAFCERLGGSCDDAYRKVIPSNTYSTYLDASNTGTCSGTCGLFVSGPHCEVMGQDLMDAYNDIRNRGHCAHCGRKQIANGCMIKIDRVTGC
;
A
#
# COMPACT_ATOMS: atom_id res chain seq x y z
N MET A 1 68.14 31.56 -0.51
CA MET A 1 67.74 30.46 0.41
C MET A 1 67.12 31.14 1.62
N GLN A 2 65.85 31.03 2.02
CA GLN A 2 64.78 30.08 1.77
C GLN A 2 63.48 30.85 1.43
N LEU A 3 62.69 30.32 0.49
CA LEU A 3 61.31 30.72 0.27
C LEU A 3 60.44 30.11 1.38
N ILE A 4 59.67 30.95 2.06
CA ILE A 4 58.60 30.51 2.98
C ILE A 4 57.31 30.53 2.16
N ASN A 5 56.91 29.37 1.65
CA ASN A 5 55.63 29.20 0.96
C ASN A 5 54.51 29.18 2.00
N ALA A 6 53.77 30.28 2.09
CA ALA A 6 52.51 30.34 2.84
C ALA A 6 51.45 29.52 2.10
N ILE A 7 51.03 28.41 2.71
CA ILE A 7 49.92 27.59 2.23
C ILE A 7 48.63 28.31 2.61
N TYR A 8 47.98 28.96 1.64
CA TYR A 8 46.62 29.47 1.80
C TYR A 8 45.63 28.30 1.60
N ALA A 9 45.08 27.80 2.70
CA ALA A 9 43.96 26.87 2.66
C ALA A 9 42.68 27.64 2.30
N VAL A 10 42.21 27.50 1.05
CA VAL A 10 40.91 28.00 0.62
C VAL A 10 39.85 26.98 1.03
N THR A 11 39.14 27.24 2.11
CA THR A 11 37.95 26.48 2.50
C THR A 11 36.78 26.91 1.60
N VAL A 12 36.48 26.11 0.59
CA VAL A 12 35.25 26.28 -0.21
C VAL A 12 34.08 25.76 0.61
N LEU A 13 33.37 26.68 1.27
CA LEU A 13 32.06 26.41 1.86
C LEU A 13 31.06 26.20 0.72
N ALA A 14 30.74 24.93 0.43
CA ALA A 14 29.62 24.58 -0.44
C ALA A 14 28.31 24.91 0.28
N THR A 15 27.68 26.02 -0.09
CA THR A 15 26.31 26.33 0.29
C THR A 15 25.36 25.38 -0.43
N ILE A 16 24.91 24.35 0.28
CA ILE A 16 23.71 23.60 -0.11
C ILE A 16 22.50 24.53 0.04
N ALA A 17 22.09 25.14 -1.06
CA ALA A 17 20.77 25.76 -1.16
C ALA A 17 19.74 24.63 -0.99
N ALA A 18 19.06 24.59 0.15
CA ALA A 18 17.86 23.77 0.29
C ALA A 18 16.82 24.33 -0.69
N ALA A 19 16.58 23.61 -1.79
CA ALA A 19 15.51 23.92 -2.72
C ALA A 19 14.19 23.76 -1.95
N VAL A 20 13.59 24.90 -1.59
CA VAL A 20 12.23 24.91 -1.05
C VAL A 20 11.31 24.45 -2.18
N PRO A 21 10.50 23.39 -2.00
CA PRO A 21 9.57 22.95 -3.04
C PRO A 21 8.56 24.07 -3.32
N GLY A 22 8.65 24.67 -4.51
CA GLY A 22 7.60 25.53 -5.03
C GLY A 22 6.36 24.70 -5.40
N PRO A 23 5.17 25.33 -5.49
CA PRO A 23 3.96 24.63 -5.89
C PRO A 23 4.13 24.08 -7.31
N ILE A 24 3.96 22.77 -7.46
CA ILE A 24 3.98 22.07 -8.74
C ILE A 24 2.72 22.51 -9.50
N VAL A 25 2.87 23.39 -10.48
CA VAL A 25 1.77 23.74 -11.38
C VAL A 25 1.57 22.58 -12.34
N ALA A 26 0.53 21.78 -12.10
CA ALA A 26 0.10 20.73 -13.00
C ALA A 26 -0.29 21.35 -14.35
N ARG A 27 0.49 21.07 -15.39
CA ARG A 27 0.22 21.53 -16.75
C ARG A 27 -0.56 20.42 -17.45
N GLY A 28 -1.84 20.66 -17.74
CA GLY A 28 -2.66 19.72 -18.50
C GLY A 28 -1.99 19.35 -19.82
N GLU A 29 -1.87 18.05 -20.09
CA GLU A 29 -1.23 17.54 -21.30
C GLU A 29 -2.28 17.35 -22.41
N LYS A 30 -1.89 17.60 -23.66
CA LYS A 30 -2.76 17.44 -24.82
C LYS A 30 -2.31 16.23 -25.62
N PHE A 31 -3.22 15.30 -25.84
CA PHE A 31 -2.94 14.12 -26.64
C PHE A 31 -3.98 13.97 -27.76
N ALA A 32 -3.52 13.47 -28.90
CA ALA A 32 -4.37 13.22 -30.05
C ALA A 32 -4.92 11.79 -29.99
N VAL A 33 -6.25 11.66 -29.94
CA VAL A 33 -6.92 10.36 -30.04
C VAL A 33 -7.32 10.13 -31.48
N PHE A 34 -6.89 9.00 -32.04
CA PHE A 34 -7.12 8.63 -33.44
C PHE A 34 -8.09 7.44 -33.51
N ASN A 35 -9.20 7.60 -34.24
CA ASN A 35 -10.14 6.51 -34.49
C ASN A 35 -10.00 5.96 -35.93
N GLY A 36 -8.78 5.95 -36.48
CA GLY A 36 -8.49 5.47 -37.83
C GLY A 36 -8.88 6.40 -38.99
N GLU A 37 -9.82 7.34 -38.80
CA GLU A 37 -10.26 8.27 -39.86
C GLU A 37 -10.03 9.75 -39.52
N LYS A 38 -10.07 10.09 -38.23
CA LYS A 38 -9.90 11.47 -37.74
C LYS A 38 -9.17 11.49 -36.40
N SER A 39 -8.38 12.54 -36.19
CA SER A 39 -7.72 12.82 -34.93
C SER A 39 -8.43 13.95 -34.19
N VAL A 40 -8.71 13.73 -32.90
CA VAL A 40 -9.27 14.75 -32.02
C VAL A 40 -8.25 15.10 -30.94
N MET A 41 -7.94 16.39 -30.80
CA MET A 41 -7.07 16.90 -29.75
C MET A 41 -7.86 16.98 -28.45
N VAL A 42 -7.55 16.09 -27.51
CA VAL A 42 -8.14 16.10 -26.17
C VAL A 42 -7.22 16.89 -25.25
N SER A 43 -7.76 17.88 -24.55
CA SER A 43 -7.05 18.58 -23.47
C SER A 43 -7.60 18.10 -22.16
N THR A 44 -6.76 17.53 -21.30
CA THR A 44 -7.15 17.21 -19.92
C THR A 44 -6.88 18.42 -19.04
N GLU A 45 -7.86 18.85 -18.25
CA GLU A 45 -7.63 19.83 -17.21
C GLU A 45 -6.75 19.21 -16.11
N PRO A 46 -5.80 19.95 -15.52
CA PRO A 46 -5.03 19.45 -14.40
C PRO A 46 -5.95 19.27 -13.19
N SER A 47 -6.31 18.02 -12.89
CA SER A 47 -6.90 17.69 -11.60
C SER A 47 -5.85 17.92 -10.52
N ALA A 48 -6.20 18.62 -9.44
CA ALA A 48 -5.34 18.95 -8.31
C ALA A 48 -4.93 17.74 -7.44
N GLU A 49 -4.88 16.53 -8.02
CA GLU A 49 -4.66 15.28 -7.33
C GLU A 49 -3.47 14.48 -7.90
N THR A 50 -2.45 15.16 -8.41
CA THR A 50 -1.18 14.50 -8.78
C THR A 50 -0.46 13.89 -7.55
N GLY A 51 -0.92 14.20 -6.32
CA GLY A 51 -0.49 13.54 -5.10
C GLY A 51 -1.15 12.18 -4.83
N ASN A 52 -2.32 11.89 -5.43
CA ASN A 52 -3.11 10.68 -5.12
C ASN A 52 -2.75 9.47 -5.97
N VAL A 53 -2.16 9.63 -7.15
CA VAL A 53 -1.87 8.49 -8.03
C VAL A 53 -0.76 7.60 -7.46
N LEU A 54 0.28 8.20 -6.89
CA LEU A 54 1.37 7.45 -6.23
C LEU A 54 0.93 6.81 -4.91
N VAL A 55 -0.01 7.42 -4.19
CA VAL A 55 -0.59 6.84 -2.97
C VAL A 55 -1.53 5.69 -3.30
N ALA A 56 -2.39 5.83 -4.33
CA ALA A 56 -3.26 4.77 -4.81
C ALA A 56 -2.50 3.56 -5.39
N LEU A 57 -1.26 3.77 -5.89
CA LEU A 57 -0.38 2.67 -6.31
C LEU A 57 0.43 2.06 -5.15
N ALA A 58 0.61 2.79 -4.04
CA ALA A 58 1.28 2.32 -2.84
C ALA A 58 0.32 1.55 -1.90
N GLU A 59 -0.97 1.85 -1.96
CA GLU A 59 -2.03 1.12 -1.27
C GLU A 59 -2.38 -0.10 -2.11
N GLY A 60 -1.75 -1.23 -1.80
CA GLY A 60 -1.87 -2.43 -2.63
C GLY A 60 -3.32 -2.83 -2.93
N ASP A 61 -3.49 -3.42 -4.13
CA ASP A 61 -4.78 -3.74 -4.74
C ASP A 61 -5.70 -4.55 -3.81
N VAL A 62 -6.97 -4.14 -3.72
CA VAL A 62 -7.99 -4.77 -2.88
C VAL A 62 -9.01 -5.49 -3.76
N ASP A 63 -9.25 -6.77 -3.49
CA ASP A 63 -10.29 -7.56 -4.14
C ASP A 63 -11.20 -8.27 -3.13
N CYS A 64 -12.47 -8.49 -3.49
CA CYS A 64 -13.45 -9.16 -2.63
C CYS A 64 -13.46 -10.68 -2.79
N LYS A 65 -12.34 -11.30 -3.19
CA LYS A 65 -12.31 -12.76 -3.31
C LYS A 65 -12.18 -13.40 -1.92
N GLY A 66 -12.83 -14.54 -1.77
CA GLY A 66 -12.82 -15.36 -0.57
C GLY A 66 -13.73 -16.56 -0.75
N SER A 67 -14.04 -17.22 0.36
CA SER A 67 -14.96 -18.35 0.42
C SER A 67 -16.37 -18.00 -0.09
N ALA A 68 -17.05 -18.99 -0.69
CA ALA A 68 -18.48 -18.86 -1.04
C ALA A 68 -19.39 -18.64 0.18
N PHE A 69 -18.87 -18.79 1.40
CA PHE A 69 -19.60 -18.68 2.66
C PHE A 69 -19.30 -17.36 3.42
N CYS A 70 -18.69 -16.38 2.76
CA CYS A 70 -18.33 -15.10 3.37
C CYS A 70 -19.54 -14.32 3.90
N GLU A 71 -20.72 -14.45 3.28
CA GLU A 71 -21.98 -13.85 3.75
C GLU A 71 -22.49 -14.45 5.08
N ARG A 72 -21.91 -15.56 5.56
CA ARG A 72 -22.36 -16.28 6.77
C ARG A 72 -21.40 -16.14 7.95
N LEU A 73 -20.53 -15.12 7.92
CA LEU A 73 -19.50 -14.93 8.94
C LEU A 73 -20.00 -14.11 10.14
N GLY A 74 -21.09 -13.35 9.98
CA GLY A 74 -21.63 -12.50 11.05
C GLY A 74 -20.57 -11.57 11.63
N GLY A 75 -20.58 -11.38 12.96
CA GLY A 75 -19.58 -10.58 13.68
C GLY A 75 -18.20 -11.25 13.87
N SER A 76 -18.02 -12.49 13.39
CA SER A 76 -16.79 -13.26 13.62
C SER A 76 -15.53 -12.54 13.15
N CYS A 77 -15.60 -11.82 12.03
CA CYS A 77 -14.46 -11.08 11.50
C CYS A 77 -14.11 -9.85 12.33
N ASP A 78 -15.12 -9.16 12.89
CA ASP A 78 -14.88 -8.03 13.79
C ASP A 78 -14.21 -8.51 15.09
N ASP A 79 -14.61 -9.68 15.59
CA ASP A 79 -13.98 -10.29 16.76
C ASP A 79 -12.55 -10.76 16.47
N ALA A 80 -12.29 -11.32 15.29
CA ALA A 80 -10.95 -11.68 14.86
C ALA A 80 -10.05 -10.43 14.73
N TYR A 81 -10.58 -9.34 14.17
CA TYR A 81 -9.92 -8.04 14.11
C TYR A 81 -9.55 -7.50 15.50
N ARG A 82 -10.46 -7.57 16.49
CA ARG A 82 -10.20 -7.12 17.87
C ARG A 82 -9.11 -7.91 18.59
N LYS A 83 -8.80 -9.13 18.12
CA LYS A 83 -7.71 -9.96 18.68
C LYS A 83 -6.35 -9.65 18.08
N VAL A 84 -6.28 -8.87 17.00
CA VAL A 84 -5.01 -8.47 16.41
C VAL A 84 -4.25 -7.59 17.41
N ILE A 85 -2.99 -7.91 17.65
CA ILE A 85 -2.10 -7.09 18.48
C ILE A 85 -1.25 -6.25 17.52
N PRO A 86 -1.41 -4.91 17.48
CA PRO A 86 -0.79 -4.06 16.46
C PRO A 86 0.74 -4.20 16.38
N SER A 87 1.38 -4.40 17.54
CA SER A 87 2.84 -4.50 17.67
C SER A 87 3.40 -5.91 17.42
N ASN A 88 2.54 -6.91 17.19
CA ASN A 88 3.02 -8.26 16.90
C ASN A 88 3.42 -8.41 15.44
N THR A 89 4.44 -9.22 15.20
CA THR A 89 4.83 -9.65 13.86
C THR A 89 4.08 -10.92 13.49
N TYR A 90 3.48 -10.92 12.30
CA TYR A 90 2.81 -12.06 11.71
C TYR A 90 3.59 -12.48 10.46
N SER A 91 4.22 -13.66 10.50
CA SER A 91 5.00 -14.18 9.38
C SER A 91 4.66 -15.61 8.91
N THR A 92 4.76 -15.82 7.60
CA THR A 92 4.58 -17.12 6.94
C THR A 92 5.89 -17.89 6.78
N TYR A 93 6.92 -17.54 7.57
CA TYR A 93 8.16 -18.32 7.62
C TYR A 93 7.90 -19.68 8.29
N LEU A 94 8.65 -20.72 7.88
CA LEU A 94 8.63 -22.08 8.46
C LEU A 94 7.31 -22.85 8.26
N ASP A 95 6.89 -23.01 6.99
CA ASP A 95 5.77 -23.85 6.55
C ASP A 95 4.35 -23.38 6.97
N ALA A 96 4.25 -22.27 7.69
CA ALA A 96 2.97 -21.62 7.95
C ALA A 96 2.41 -21.02 6.65
N SER A 97 1.49 -21.71 6.00
CA SER A 97 0.84 -21.21 4.76
C SER A 97 0.10 -19.89 4.99
N ASN A 98 -0.38 -19.66 6.22
CA ASN A 98 -1.06 -18.46 6.68
C ASN A 98 -0.76 -18.24 8.16
N THR A 99 -0.68 -16.98 8.60
CA THR A 99 -0.64 -16.63 10.02
C THR A 99 -1.43 -15.36 10.29
N GLY A 100 -1.98 -15.23 11.49
CA GLY A 100 -2.90 -14.15 11.81
C GLY A 100 -3.77 -14.44 13.02
N THR A 101 -4.97 -13.86 13.04
CA THR A 101 -5.95 -14.07 14.10
C THR A 101 -7.24 -14.64 13.55
N CYS A 102 -7.99 -15.34 14.39
CA CYS A 102 -9.29 -15.87 14.03
C CYS A 102 -10.29 -15.78 15.19
N SER A 103 -11.56 -15.87 14.84
CA SER A 103 -12.65 -16.00 15.80
C SER A 103 -13.83 -16.69 15.13
N GLY A 104 -14.37 -17.73 15.77
CA GLY A 104 -15.50 -18.49 15.24
C GLY A 104 -15.24 -19.03 13.83
N THR A 105 -15.88 -18.42 12.84
CA THR A 105 -15.81 -18.86 11.43
C THR A 105 -15.01 -17.94 10.52
N CYS A 106 -14.39 -16.87 11.06
CA CYS A 106 -13.61 -15.92 10.26
C CYS A 106 -12.17 -15.81 10.76
N GLY A 107 -11.24 -15.56 9.85
CA GLY A 107 -9.89 -15.20 10.20
C GLY A 107 -9.26 -14.17 9.27
N LEU A 108 -8.32 -13.43 9.83
CA LEU A 108 -7.51 -12.41 9.19
C LEU A 108 -6.09 -12.94 9.15
N PHE A 109 -5.53 -13.10 7.96
CA PHE A 109 -4.24 -13.75 7.80
C PHE A 109 -3.35 -13.02 6.80
N VAL A 110 -2.06 -12.98 7.08
CA VAL A 110 -1.05 -12.84 6.03
C VAL A 110 -0.88 -14.18 5.31
N SER A 111 -0.69 -14.12 4.01
CA SER A 111 -0.58 -15.25 3.10
C SER A 111 0.44 -14.93 2.00
N GLY A 112 1.06 -15.97 1.48
CA GLY A 112 2.14 -15.86 0.49
C GLY A 112 3.47 -16.36 1.03
N PRO A 113 4.48 -16.49 0.15
CA PRO A 113 5.78 -17.02 0.52
C PRO A 113 6.61 -16.00 1.30
N HIS A 114 7.16 -16.40 2.45
CA HIS A 114 8.13 -15.59 3.20
C HIS A 114 7.63 -14.18 3.53
N CYS A 115 6.36 -14.07 3.89
CA CYS A 115 5.73 -12.81 4.22
C CYS A 115 5.91 -12.48 5.67
N GLU A 116 6.11 -11.21 5.95
CA GLU A 116 6.16 -10.66 7.29
C GLU A 116 5.46 -9.31 7.29
N VAL A 117 4.48 -9.16 8.16
CA VAL A 117 3.73 -7.92 8.35
C VAL A 117 3.54 -7.67 9.84
N MET A 118 3.34 -6.41 10.22
CA MET A 118 2.93 -6.06 11.56
C MET A 118 1.42 -6.25 11.74
N GLY A 119 0.98 -6.40 12.99
CA GLY A 119 -0.45 -6.43 13.32
C GLY A 119 -1.18 -5.17 12.86
N GLN A 120 -0.51 -4.02 12.86
CA GLN A 120 -1.07 -2.80 12.29
C GLN A 120 -1.45 -2.97 10.81
N ASP A 121 -0.62 -3.63 10.01
CA ASP A 121 -0.90 -3.88 8.59
C ASP A 121 -2.14 -4.78 8.41
N LEU A 122 -2.34 -5.77 9.31
CA LEU A 122 -3.56 -6.59 9.31
C LEU A 122 -4.80 -5.75 9.62
N MET A 123 -4.70 -4.81 10.55
CA MET A 123 -5.81 -3.91 10.89
C MET A 123 -6.12 -2.93 9.76
N ASP A 124 -5.09 -2.37 9.12
CA ASP A 124 -5.26 -1.46 7.99
C ASP A 124 -5.85 -2.19 6.79
N ALA A 125 -5.35 -3.39 6.47
CA ALA A 125 -5.94 -4.23 5.44
C ALA A 125 -7.39 -4.60 5.72
N TYR A 126 -7.76 -4.86 6.99
CA TYR A 126 -9.14 -5.10 7.38
C TYR A 126 -10.06 -3.93 7.01
N ASN A 127 -9.63 -2.72 7.38
CA ASN A 127 -10.37 -1.50 7.10
C ASN A 127 -10.43 -1.22 5.60
N ASP A 128 -9.35 -1.45 4.87
CA ASP A 128 -9.31 -1.22 3.42
C ASP A 128 -10.25 -2.16 2.66
N ILE A 129 -10.29 -3.44 3.04
CA ILE A 129 -11.17 -4.44 2.43
C ILE A 129 -12.65 -4.06 2.65
N ARG A 130 -13.01 -3.60 3.86
CA ARG A 130 -14.40 -3.20 4.17
C ARG A 130 -14.79 -1.86 3.56
N ASN A 131 -13.90 -0.87 3.60
CA ASN A 131 -14.24 0.52 3.28
C ASN A 131 -13.93 0.90 1.83
N ARG A 132 -12.82 0.42 1.27
CA ARG A 132 -12.37 0.78 -0.09
C ARG A 132 -12.75 -0.28 -1.11
N GLY A 133 -12.56 -1.54 -0.75
CA GLY A 133 -12.96 -2.67 -1.60
C GLY A 133 -14.48 -2.84 -1.68
N HIS A 134 -15.24 -2.21 -0.76
CA HIS A 134 -16.67 -2.42 -0.58
C HIS A 134 -17.05 -3.90 -0.39
N CYS A 135 -16.13 -4.68 0.19
CA CYS A 135 -16.35 -6.10 0.41
C CYS A 135 -17.18 -6.32 1.67
N ALA A 136 -18.25 -7.13 1.57
CA ALA A 136 -19.17 -7.35 2.68
C ALA A 136 -18.47 -7.95 3.93
N HIS A 137 -17.72 -9.03 3.72
CA HIS A 137 -17.13 -9.80 4.83
C HIS A 137 -15.71 -10.30 4.56
N CYS A 138 -15.45 -10.83 3.38
CA CYS A 138 -14.14 -11.33 2.98
C CYS A 138 -13.52 -10.47 1.89
N GLY A 139 -12.21 -10.57 1.79
CA GLY A 139 -11.47 -9.95 0.72
C GLY A 139 -9.98 -10.12 0.95
N ARG A 140 -9.20 -9.57 0.04
CA ARG A 140 -7.75 -9.67 0.03
C ARG A 140 -7.18 -8.33 -0.36
N LYS A 141 -6.10 -7.94 0.32
CA LYS A 141 -5.27 -6.80 -0.01
C LYS A 141 -3.90 -7.32 -0.40
N GLN A 142 -3.48 -7.02 -1.62
CA GLN A 142 -2.12 -7.29 -2.05
C GLN A 142 -1.14 -6.42 -1.27
N ILE A 143 -0.04 -7.02 -0.88
CA ILE A 143 1.13 -6.38 -0.30
C ILE A 143 2.29 -6.59 -1.29
N ALA A 144 3.44 -5.96 -1.03
CA ALA A 144 4.62 -6.13 -1.85
C ALA A 144 5.09 -7.61 -1.92
N ASN A 145 5.84 -7.93 -2.99
CA ASN A 145 6.57 -9.20 -3.14
C ASN A 145 5.69 -10.47 -3.14
N GLY A 146 4.44 -10.37 -3.58
CA GLY A 146 3.52 -11.52 -3.66
C GLY A 146 2.88 -11.90 -2.32
N CYS A 147 3.12 -11.11 -1.28
CA CYS A 147 2.41 -11.21 -0.02
C CYS A 147 1.02 -10.61 -0.15
N MET A 148 0.08 -11.13 0.61
CA MET A 148 -1.26 -10.58 0.71
C MET A 148 -1.82 -10.77 2.11
N ILE A 149 -2.66 -9.83 2.53
CA ILE A 149 -3.47 -9.99 3.73
C ILE A 149 -4.88 -10.34 3.28
N LYS A 150 -5.49 -11.35 3.88
CA LYS A 150 -6.82 -11.85 3.54
C LYS A 150 -7.73 -11.94 4.76
N ILE A 151 -8.98 -11.58 4.56
CA ILE A 151 -10.09 -11.91 5.44
C ILE A 151 -10.86 -13.04 4.76
N ASP A 152 -10.90 -14.21 5.39
CA ASP A 152 -11.60 -15.35 4.79
C ASP A 152 -12.27 -16.22 5.86
N ARG A 153 -13.16 -17.10 5.40
CA ARG A 153 -13.77 -18.13 6.23
C ARG A 153 -12.72 -19.14 6.68
N VAL A 154 -12.81 -19.51 7.95
CA VAL A 154 -12.15 -20.69 8.50
C VAL A 154 -13.17 -21.73 8.97
N THR A 155 -12.76 -22.99 9.00
CA THR A 155 -13.58 -24.09 9.55
C THR A 155 -13.50 -24.17 11.07
N GLY A 156 -12.48 -23.57 11.68
CA GLY A 156 -12.30 -23.48 13.12
C GLY A 156 -11.14 -22.56 13.48
N CYS A 157 -11.26 -21.98 14.67
CA CYS A 157 -10.27 -21.20 15.39
C CYS A 157 -10.21 -21.79 16.81
#